data_AF-A0AAE0GM14-F1
#
_entry.id   AF-A0AAE0GM14-F1
#
_cell.length_a   1.000
_cell.length_b   1.000
_cell.length_c   1.000
_cell.angle_alpha   90.00
_cell.angle_beta   90.00
_cell.angle_gamma   90.00
#
_symmetry.space_group_name_H-M   'P 1'
#
loop_
_entity.id
_entity.type
_entity.pdbx_description
1 polymer ?
#
loop_
_entity_poly.entity_id
_entity_poly.type
_entity_poly.pdbx_seq_one_letter_code
_entity_poly.pdbx_strand_id
1 'polypeptide(L)'
;MLRGSVIRIIHQTRPGERPLKGQPLKLTPKNRFGPLGSVFPTNIKNGIRVTLARRKGRNFHSNTATCQLAGLSEQQRMAREYQLVIYGATGFTGGLATKYVTKQYMNSGLRWAIAGRSKEKLAKLAEQCTDNVPGIIVADSGDSPSLHKMASSTEVIVTTAGPFARYGSALVAACVKTGTDYCDITGEIDWVRGMIAEHDDAAKSSGSHIVHLCGHDSVPWDLMTLMLAKKLKEGDPEEELKRIDMYDDIRSAPSGGTLETAFGIMFGAEKGLKKSAASTALGFDPLVKPIEGTQPSPNAVSVRNVNMLQMGKGADPHRTMFVMAGVNGNTVKRSNALNGYGPKVTYCEGQAFKSLWKAIMNQLGFVAFGVSLVIPPIRWFLRKFVLPKPGEGPSEEFMSTGYLTVTGVAKGTKGGEARGKMHFNVDPGYKDTARMVVEAGLSFVYNRDQITRPGGVYTPASCQGEVLLKRLTSTGTTFDSTFSKK
;
A
#
# COMPACT_ATOMS: atom_id res chain seq x y z
N MET A 1 -2.80 -25.74 -15.75
CA MET A 1 -2.56 -24.31 -15.45
C MET A 1 -1.19 -24.06 -14.81
N LEU A 2 -0.12 -24.70 -15.26
CA LEU A 2 1.25 -24.37 -14.82
C LEU A 2 2.16 -24.44 -16.05
N ARG A 3 2.16 -23.38 -16.85
CA ARG A 3 3.16 -23.18 -17.91
C ARG A 3 4.35 -22.47 -17.28
N GLY A 4 5.51 -23.12 -17.25
CA GLY A 4 6.80 -22.47 -16.98
C GLY A 4 7.36 -22.56 -15.55
N SER A 5 6.67 -23.16 -14.59
CA SER A 5 7.18 -23.31 -13.22
C SER A 5 8.28 -24.37 -13.14
N VAL A 6 9.45 -24.00 -12.61
CA VAL A 6 10.53 -24.94 -12.25
C VAL A 6 10.23 -25.50 -10.87
N ILE A 7 9.87 -26.79 -10.79
CA ILE A 7 9.60 -27.48 -9.53
C ILE A 7 10.91 -28.12 -9.04
N ARG A 8 11.41 -27.71 -7.87
CA ARG A 8 12.47 -28.44 -7.16
C ARG A 8 11.82 -29.46 -6.23
N ILE A 9 11.99 -30.74 -6.55
CA ILE A 9 11.58 -31.84 -5.66
C ILE A 9 12.63 -31.96 -4.56
N ILE A 10 12.27 -31.67 -3.32
CA ILE A 10 13.10 -31.98 -2.15
C ILE A 10 12.71 -33.38 -1.69
N HIS A 11 13.58 -34.36 -1.89
CA HIS A 11 13.38 -35.70 -1.31
C HIS A 11 13.65 -35.65 0.20
N GLN A 12 12.66 -36.04 1.01
CA GLN A 12 12.96 -36.57 2.34
C GLN A 12 13.47 -38.00 2.16
N THR A 13 14.76 -38.21 2.36
CA THR A 13 15.33 -39.56 2.48
C THR A 13 15.10 -40.08 3.90
N ARG A 14 14.81 -41.38 4.01
CA ARG A 14 14.84 -42.09 5.31
C ARG A 14 16.28 -42.16 5.82
N PRO A 15 16.52 -42.34 7.13
CA PRO A 15 17.88 -42.48 7.66
C PRO A 15 18.59 -43.67 6.98
N GLY A 16 19.68 -43.39 6.26
CA GLY A 16 20.54 -44.42 5.65
C GLY A 16 20.70 -44.40 4.13
N GLU A 17 19.93 -43.62 3.37
CA GLU A 17 20.09 -43.54 1.90
C GLU A 17 20.80 -42.26 1.44
N ARG A 18 21.81 -42.40 0.57
CA ARG A 18 22.53 -41.27 -0.04
C ARG A 18 21.64 -40.51 -1.03
N PRO A 19 21.62 -39.17 -1.02
CA PRO A 19 20.78 -38.40 -1.92
C PRO A 19 21.26 -38.51 -3.38
N LEU A 20 20.37 -38.90 -4.28
CA LEU A 20 20.58 -38.78 -5.72
C LEU A 20 20.49 -37.29 -6.12
N LYS A 21 21.52 -36.77 -6.78
CA LYS A 21 21.57 -35.38 -7.29
C LYS A 21 20.36 -35.11 -8.18
N GLY A 22 19.48 -34.20 -7.74
CA GLY A 22 18.23 -33.87 -8.42
C GLY A 22 18.42 -33.15 -9.76
N GLN A 23 17.76 -33.65 -10.80
CA GLN A 23 17.52 -32.89 -12.03
C GLN A 23 16.15 -32.16 -11.96
N PRO A 24 16.04 -30.92 -12.49
CA PRO A 24 14.78 -30.20 -12.56
C PRO A 24 13.84 -30.84 -13.60
N LEU A 25 12.60 -31.11 -13.19
CA LEU A 25 11.55 -31.60 -14.09
C LEU A 25 10.79 -30.41 -14.72
N LYS A 26 10.92 -30.26 -16.05
CA LYS A 26 10.07 -29.36 -16.84
C LYS A 26 8.78 -30.09 -17.20
N LEU A 27 7.64 -29.64 -16.67
CA LEU A 27 6.33 -30.12 -17.13
C LEU A 27 5.95 -29.42 -18.44
N THR A 28 5.89 -30.16 -19.54
CA THR A 28 5.33 -29.70 -20.82
C THR A 28 4.15 -30.59 -21.25
N PRO A 29 3.20 -30.09 -22.07
CA PRO A 29 1.93 -30.78 -22.36
C PRO A 29 2.06 -32.04 -23.24
N LYS A 30 3.27 -32.49 -23.58
CA LYS A 30 3.51 -33.53 -24.60
C LYS A 30 4.14 -34.82 -24.09
N ASN A 31 4.18 -35.07 -22.78
CA ASN A 31 4.57 -36.41 -22.30
C ASN A 31 3.35 -37.33 -22.33
N ARG A 32 3.29 -38.20 -23.34
CA ARG A 32 2.40 -39.36 -23.37
C ARG A 32 2.62 -40.17 -22.09
N PHE A 33 1.54 -40.42 -21.36
CA PHE A 33 1.56 -41.27 -20.17
C PHE A 33 1.85 -42.71 -20.60
N GLY A 34 3.06 -43.18 -20.33
CA GLY A 34 3.42 -44.60 -20.47
C GLY A 34 2.75 -45.46 -19.40
N PRO A 35 2.64 -46.79 -19.61
CA PRO A 35 1.95 -47.67 -18.70
C PRO A 35 2.89 -47.96 -17.53
N LEU A 36 2.82 -47.19 -16.44
CA LEU A 36 3.26 -47.51 -15.07
C LEU A 36 3.43 -46.20 -14.26
N GLY A 37 2.34 -45.72 -13.66
CA GLY A 37 2.37 -44.68 -12.62
C GLY A 37 1.39 -43.54 -12.86
N SER A 38 0.35 -43.47 -12.05
CA SER A 38 -0.59 -42.34 -12.00
C SER A 38 -0.10 -41.30 -10.99
N VAL A 39 0.04 -40.04 -11.44
CA VAL A 39 0.35 -38.89 -10.58
C VAL A 39 -0.96 -38.19 -10.24
N PHE A 40 -1.30 -38.12 -8.96
CA PHE A 40 -2.48 -37.39 -8.49
C PHE A 40 -2.06 -36.10 -7.78
N PRO A 41 -2.26 -34.94 -8.41
CA PRO A 41 -2.16 -33.67 -7.70
C PRO A 41 -3.45 -33.45 -6.90
N THR A 42 -3.32 -33.35 -5.57
CA THR A 42 -4.41 -32.90 -4.69
C THR A 42 -4.04 -31.56 -4.06
N ASN A 43 -4.94 -30.59 -4.16
CA ASN A 43 -4.76 -29.26 -3.60
C ASN A 43 -5.02 -29.33 -2.08
N ILE A 44 -4.08 -28.85 -1.28
CA ILE A 44 -4.23 -28.72 0.17
C ILE A 44 -3.91 -27.27 0.57
N LYS A 45 -4.48 -26.79 1.68
CA LYS A 45 -4.11 -25.48 2.26
C LYS A 45 -2.58 -25.43 2.38
N ASN A 46 -1.95 -24.50 1.65
CA ASN A 46 -0.51 -24.23 1.61
C ASN A 46 0.40 -25.23 0.84
N GLY A 47 -0.13 -25.99 -0.13
CA GLY A 47 0.76 -26.75 -1.02
C GLY A 47 0.06 -27.68 -2.01
N ILE A 48 0.88 -28.33 -2.84
CA ILE A 48 0.44 -29.40 -3.75
C ILE A 48 0.96 -30.71 -3.19
N ARG A 49 0.05 -31.63 -2.87
CA ARG A 49 0.41 -33.01 -2.54
C ARG A 49 0.55 -33.78 -3.85
N VAL A 50 1.77 -34.24 -4.15
CA VAL A 50 2.04 -35.09 -5.31
C VAL A 50 2.26 -36.50 -4.81
N THR A 51 1.31 -37.38 -5.14
CA THR A 51 1.43 -38.81 -4.80
C THR A 51 1.87 -39.58 -6.03
N LEU A 52 3.03 -40.23 -5.92
CA LEU A 52 3.53 -41.18 -6.91
C LEU A 52 3.24 -42.59 -6.38
N ALA A 53 2.30 -43.29 -7.02
CA ALA A 53 2.00 -44.68 -6.72
C ALA A 53 2.66 -45.59 -7.76
N ARG A 54 3.47 -46.56 -7.29
CA ARG A 54 4.05 -47.59 -8.14
C ARG A 54 3.53 -48.95 -7.70
N ARG A 55 2.99 -49.72 -8.66
CA ARG A 55 2.56 -51.10 -8.45
C ARG A 55 3.75 -52.03 -8.69
N LYS A 56 4.11 -52.85 -7.69
CA LYS A 56 5.12 -53.92 -7.82
C LYS A 56 4.48 -55.23 -7.34
N GLY A 57 3.99 -56.04 -8.29
CA GLY A 57 3.22 -57.25 -7.98
C GLY A 57 1.83 -56.96 -7.39
N ARG A 58 1.46 -57.68 -6.31
CA ARG A 58 0.19 -57.47 -5.58
C ARG A 58 0.22 -56.31 -4.56
N ASN A 59 1.39 -55.71 -4.33
CA ASN A 59 1.56 -54.67 -3.31
C ASN A 59 1.63 -53.26 -3.93
N PHE A 60 0.90 -52.31 -3.32
CA PHE A 60 0.96 -50.89 -3.66
C PHE A 60 1.99 -50.18 -2.79
N HIS A 61 2.91 -49.44 -3.42
CA HIS A 61 3.85 -48.55 -2.72
C HIS A 61 3.57 -47.13 -3.17
N SER A 62 3.18 -46.26 -2.25
CA SER A 62 2.96 -44.82 -2.51
C SER A 62 4.01 -43.99 -1.80
N ASN A 63 4.75 -43.19 -2.57
CA ASN A 63 5.56 -42.11 -2.02
C ASN A 63 4.81 -40.80 -2.19
N THR A 64 4.63 -40.08 -1.09
CA THR A 64 3.93 -38.80 -1.09
C THR A 64 4.94 -37.69 -0.83
N ALA A 65 5.02 -36.72 -1.74
CA ALA A 65 5.80 -35.50 -1.54
C ALA A 65 4.84 -34.32 -1.41
N THR A 66 5.01 -33.52 -0.36
CA THR A 66 4.29 -32.26 -0.17
C THR A 66 5.19 -31.15 -0.70
N CYS A 67 4.80 -30.55 -1.83
CA CYS A 67 5.46 -29.35 -2.33
C CYS A 67 4.75 -28.15 -1.71
N GLN A 68 5.32 -27.57 -0.66
CA GLN A 68 4.86 -26.26 -0.19
C GLN A 68 5.19 -25.24 -1.28
N LEU A 69 4.19 -24.45 -1.68
CA LEU A 69 4.41 -23.19 -2.39
C LEU A 69 4.90 -22.21 -1.33
N ALA A 70 6.12 -22.41 -0.83
CA ALA A 70 6.59 -21.66 0.31
C ALA A 70 7.15 -20.32 -0.18
N GLY A 71 6.49 -19.23 0.23
CA GLY A 71 7.16 -17.95 0.38
C GLY A 71 8.38 -18.08 1.31
N LEU A 72 9.13 -16.99 1.49
CA LEU A 72 10.29 -17.01 2.38
C LEU A 72 9.93 -17.55 3.76
N SER A 73 10.68 -18.52 4.25
CA SER A 73 10.57 -18.94 5.66
C SER A 73 10.98 -17.79 6.59
N GLU A 74 10.46 -17.81 7.82
CA GLU A 74 10.86 -16.86 8.88
C GLU A 74 12.38 -16.76 9.03
N GLN A 75 13.09 -17.90 9.04
CA GLN A 75 14.55 -17.93 9.14
C GLN A 75 15.24 -17.25 7.95
N GLN A 76 14.75 -17.48 6.72
CA GLN A 76 15.30 -16.83 5.52
C GLN A 76 15.03 -15.32 5.50
N ARG A 77 13.93 -14.87 6.11
CA ARG A 77 13.62 -13.46 6.25
C ARG A 77 14.49 -12.81 7.33
N MET A 78 14.60 -13.40 8.51
CA MET A 78 15.44 -12.87 9.60
C MET A 78 16.94 -12.86 9.27
N ALA A 79 17.38 -13.71 8.34
CA ALA A 79 18.75 -13.74 7.82
C ALA A 79 19.05 -12.59 6.83
N ARG A 80 18.06 -11.77 6.45
CA ARG A 80 18.26 -10.58 5.62
C ARG A 80 19.10 -9.56 6.39
N GLU A 81 19.99 -8.90 5.63
CA GLU A 81 20.93 -7.91 6.17
C GLU A 81 20.16 -6.75 6.83
N TYR A 82 19.15 -6.23 6.13
CA TYR A 82 18.33 -5.11 6.59
C TYR A 82 16.90 -5.54 6.88
N GLN A 83 16.38 -5.10 8.02
CA GLN A 83 14.96 -5.19 8.35
C GLN A 83 14.17 -4.12 7.59
N LEU A 84 14.70 -2.89 7.49
CA LEU A 84 14.05 -1.77 6.82
C LEU A 84 15.00 -1.10 5.81
N VAL A 85 14.50 -0.83 4.60
CA VAL A 85 15.19 0.09 3.67
C VAL A 85 14.26 1.22 3.24
N ILE A 86 14.76 2.46 3.32
CA ILE A 86 14.07 3.65 2.81
C ILE A 86 14.58 3.95 1.38
N TYR A 87 13.80 3.60 0.36
CA TYR A 87 14.13 3.86 -1.04
C TYR A 87 13.58 5.20 -1.53
N GLY A 88 14.47 6.05 -2.06
CA GLY A 88 14.16 7.46 -2.33
C GLY A 88 14.54 8.38 -1.16
N ALA A 89 15.46 7.94 -0.30
CA ALA A 89 15.85 8.64 0.93
C ALA A 89 16.36 10.07 0.71
N THR A 90 16.95 10.37 -0.45
CA THR A 90 17.47 11.71 -0.76
C THR A 90 16.40 12.68 -1.27
N GLY A 91 15.15 12.24 -1.40
CA GLY A 91 14.01 13.11 -1.71
C GLY A 91 13.48 13.80 -0.45
N PHE A 92 12.55 14.76 -0.61
CA PHE A 92 12.02 15.54 0.52
C PHE A 92 11.39 14.65 1.60
N THR A 93 10.38 13.85 1.25
CA THR A 93 9.74 12.92 2.18
C THR A 93 10.68 11.82 2.67
N GLY A 94 11.57 11.33 1.80
CA GLY A 94 12.55 10.30 2.15
C GLY A 94 13.56 10.78 3.20
N GLY A 95 13.97 12.04 3.15
CA GLY A 95 14.84 12.65 4.14
C GLY A 95 14.14 12.80 5.49
N LEU A 96 12.85 13.17 5.48
CA LEU A 96 12.03 13.20 6.69
C LEU A 96 11.82 11.80 7.29
N ALA A 97 11.60 10.78 6.46
CA ALA A 97 11.49 9.39 6.89
C ALA A 97 12.79 8.89 7.51
N THR A 98 13.93 9.25 6.92
CA THR A 98 15.26 8.95 7.45
C THR A 98 15.44 9.59 8.84
N LYS A 99 15.18 10.90 8.97
CA LYS A 99 15.25 11.61 10.26
C LYS A 99 14.32 11.00 11.31
N TYR A 100 13.12 10.60 10.91
CA TYR A 100 12.16 9.95 11.79
C TYR A 100 12.71 8.62 12.32
N VAL A 101 13.23 7.74 11.45
CA VAL A 101 13.84 6.47 11.89
C VAL A 101 15.04 6.71 12.79
N THR A 102 15.93 7.62 12.42
CA THR A 102 17.10 7.97 13.23
C THR A 102 16.68 8.35 14.65
N LYS A 103 15.73 9.27 14.81
CA LYS A 103 15.31 9.77 16.13
C LYS A 103 14.44 8.78 16.91
N GLN A 104 13.43 8.20 16.26
CA GLN A 104 12.42 7.39 16.95
C GLN A 104 12.94 6.00 17.30
N TYR A 105 13.88 5.45 16.51
CA TYR A 105 14.33 4.07 16.61
C TYR A 105 15.81 3.93 16.98
N MET A 106 16.48 4.97 17.49
CA MET A 106 17.91 4.93 17.85
C MET A 106 18.31 3.80 18.79
N ASN A 107 17.45 3.46 19.76
CA ASN A 107 17.72 2.42 20.76
C ASN A 107 17.03 1.08 20.47
N SER A 108 16.52 0.89 19.25
CA SER A 108 15.74 -0.30 18.90
C SER A 108 16.57 -1.50 18.43
N GLY A 109 17.84 -1.28 18.08
CA GLY A 109 18.66 -2.29 17.40
C GLY A 109 18.21 -2.60 15.97
N LEU A 110 17.36 -1.75 15.37
CA LEU A 110 16.87 -1.90 14.00
C LEU A 110 18.04 -1.91 13.00
N ARG A 111 18.14 -2.97 12.21
CA ARG A 111 19.08 -3.01 11.08
C ARG A 111 18.42 -2.35 9.88
N TRP A 112 18.83 -1.13 9.52
CA TRP A 112 18.22 -0.39 8.42
C TRP A 112 19.23 0.29 7.50
N ALA A 113 18.77 0.62 6.30
CA ALA A 113 19.55 1.36 5.31
C ALA A 113 18.73 2.41 4.56
N ILE A 114 19.43 3.39 4.01
CA ILE A 114 18.90 4.36 3.06
C ILE A 114 19.34 3.99 1.65
N ALA A 115 18.44 4.18 0.68
CA ALA A 115 18.67 3.79 -0.70
C ALA A 115 18.24 4.84 -1.72
N GLY A 116 18.99 4.90 -2.83
CA GLY A 116 18.76 5.83 -3.93
C GLY A 116 19.89 5.78 -4.97
N ARG A 117 19.82 6.68 -5.95
CA ARG A 117 20.71 6.67 -7.14
C ARG A 117 22.07 7.31 -6.92
N SER A 118 22.16 8.35 -6.09
CA SER A 118 23.42 9.08 -5.86
C SER A 118 24.04 8.66 -4.54
N LYS A 119 25.18 7.98 -4.63
CA LYS A 119 25.98 7.56 -3.48
C LYS A 119 26.40 8.76 -2.63
N GLU A 120 26.76 9.87 -3.25
CA GLU A 120 27.23 11.09 -2.61
C GLU A 120 26.13 11.73 -1.77
N LYS A 121 24.90 11.82 -2.31
CA LYS A 121 23.75 12.35 -1.57
C LYS A 121 23.35 11.44 -0.41
N LEU A 122 23.44 10.13 -0.58
CA LEU A 122 23.18 9.16 0.50
C LEU A 122 24.22 9.28 1.61
N ALA A 123 25.50 9.37 1.28
CA ALA A 123 26.57 9.55 2.27
C ALA A 123 26.36 10.82 3.11
N LYS A 124 26.08 11.95 2.46
CA LYS A 124 25.77 13.21 3.16
C LYS A 124 24.54 13.13 4.05
N LEU A 125 23.53 12.33 3.69
CA LEU A 125 22.36 12.11 4.53
C LEU A 125 22.66 11.18 5.71
N ALA A 126 23.45 10.13 5.50
CA ALA A 126 23.88 9.22 6.57
C ALA A 126 24.75 9.93 7.62
N GLU A 127 25.60 10.88 7.21
CA GLU A 127 26.40 11.73 8.11
C GLU A 127 25.53 12.55 9.08
N GLN A 128 24.27 12.84 8.73
CA GLN A 128 23.32 13.55 9.60
C GLN A 128 22.65 12.64 10.62
N CYS A 129 22.90 11.33 10.59
CA CYS A 129 22.25 10.32 11.42
C CYS A 129 23.18 9.80 12.54
N THR A 130 23.73 10.70 13.37
CA THR A 130 24.83 10.40 14.30
C THR A 130 24.56 9.27 15.30
N ASP A 131 23.34 9.17 15.82
CA ASP A 131 23.00 8.24 16.90
C ASP A 131 22.42 6.90 16.40
N ASN A 132 22.14 6.80 15.10
CA ASN A 132 21.53 5.63 14.46
C ASN A 132 21.88 5.64 12.97
N VAL A 133 23.13 5.29 12.66
CA VAL A 133 23.69 5.41 11.31
C VAL A 133 23.10 4.32 10.41
N PRO A 134 22.44 4.67 9.29
CA PRO A 134 21.92 3.68 8.35
C PRO A 134 23.03 3.09 7.47
N GLY A 135 22.84 1.85 7.01
CA GLY A 135 23.55 1.35 5.84
C GLY A 135 23.25 2.18 4.59
N ILE A 136 24.09 2.09 3.56
CA ILE A 136 23.90 2.81 2.29
C ILE A 136 23.78 1.80 1.14
N ILE A 137 22.68 1.87 0.39
CA ILE A 137 22.46 1.04 -0.80
C ILE A 137 22.28 1.94 -2.02
N VAL A 138 23.16 1.79 -3.01
CA VAL A 138 22.97 2.43 -4.32
C VAL A 138 22.06 1.55 -5.16
N ALA A 139 20.90 2.07 -5.54
CA ALA A 139 19.92 1.39 -6.39
C ALA A 139 19.21 2.38 -7.31
N ASP A 140 19.17 2.07 -8.60
CA ASP A 140 18.52 2.88 -9.64
C ASP A 140 17.24 2.21 -10.13
N SER A 141 16.17 2.99 -10.28
CA SER A 141 14.90 2.49 -10.80
C SER A 141 15.01 2.00 -12.25
N GLY A 142 16.00 2.48 -13.01
CA GLY A 142 16.35 1.98 -14.33
C GLY A 142 17.27 0.75 -14.34
N ASP A 143 17.81 0.33 -13.19
CA ASP A 143 18.73 -0.80 -13.06
C ASP A 143 18.08 -1.94 -12.26
N SER A 144 17.41 -2.84 -12.97
CA SER A 144 16.72 -4.00 -12.38
C SER A 144 17.63 -4.90 -11.53
N PRO A 145 18.87 -5.25 -11.94
CA PRO A 145 19.83 -5.92 -11.06
C PRO A 145 20.05 -5.22 -9.72
N SER A 146 20.20 -3.88 -9.70
CA SER A 146 20.40 -3.13 -8.45
C SER A 146 19.18 -3.22 -7.52
N LEU A 147 17.96 -3.10 -8.06
CA LEU A 147 16.71 -3.23 -7.30
C LEU A 147 16.54 -4.66 -6.75
N HIS A 148 16.87 -5.67 -7.56
CA HIS A 148 16.81 -7.06 -7.14
C HIS A 148 17.79 -7.35 -6.00
N LYS A 149 19.02 -6.81 -6.07
CA LYS A 149 20.00 -6.94 -4.99
C LYS A 149 19.49 -6.32 -3.69
N MET A 150 18.98 -5.08 -3.75
CA MET A 150 18.39 -4.37 -2.60
C MET A 150 17.21 -5.15 -2.00
N ALA A 151 16.27 -5.60 -2.83
CA ALA A 151 15.13 -6.38 -2.37
C ALA A 151 15.58 -7.70 -1.72
N SER A 152 16.55 -8.39 -2.32
CA SER A 152 17.06 -9.68 -1.82
C SER A 152 17.79 -9.60 -0.48
N SER A 153 18.27 -8.43 -0.06
CA SER A 153 18.93 -8.24 1.24
C SER A 153 18.03 -7.61 2.30
N THR A 154 16.75 -7.37 1.98
CA THR A 154 15.84 -6.60 2.84
C THR A 154 14.59 -7.40 3.24
N GLU A 155 14.09 -7.21 4.46
CA GLU A 155 12.79 -7.73 4.91
C GLU A 155 11.62 -6.86 4.38
N VAL A 156 11.64 -5.55 4.63
CA VAL A 156 10.67 -4.59 4.08
C VAL A 156 11.33 -3.34 3.47
N ILE A 157 10.85 -2.95 2.29
CA ILE A 157 11.24 -1.70 1.63
C ILE A 157 10.10 -0.70 1.73
N VAL A 158 10.38 0.47 2.29
CA VAL A 158 9.48 1.64 2.22
C VAL A 158 10.00 2.58 1.15
N THR A 159 9.13 3.08 0.27
CA THR A 159 9.56 3.97 -0.81
C THR A 159 8.79 5.28 -0.88
N THR A 160 9.56 6.33 -1.14
CA THR A 160 9.09 7.70 -1.39
C THR A 160 9.56 8.21 -2.76
N ALA A 161 9.93 7.31 -3.67
CA ALA A 161 10.54 7.63 -4.97
C ALA A 161 9.49 7.75 -6.08
N GLY A 162 8.72 8.84 -6.09
CA GLY A 162 7.76 9.16 -7.14
C GLY A 162 8.34 9.99 -8.31
N PRO A 163 7.60 10.15 -9.43
CA PRO A 163 6.28 9.56 -9.74
C PRO A 163 6.33 8.04 -9.92
N PHE A 164 5.36 7.32 -9.37
CA PHE A 164 5.41 5.85 -9.22
C PHE A 164 5.15 5.11 -10.53
N ALA A 165 4.29 5.64 -11.39
CA ALA A 165 4.05 5.12 -12.74
C ALA A 165 5.31 5.12 -13.60
N ARG A 166 6.31 5.95 -13.27
CA ARG A 166 7.60 6.00 -13.96
C ARG A 166 8.67 5.15 -13.30
N TYR A 167 8.75 5.15 -11.98
CA TYR A 167 9.90 4.59 -11.25
C TYR A 167 9.57 3.43 -10.31
N GLY A 168 8.29 3.16 -10.03
CA GLY A 168 7.85 2.21 -9.00
C GLY A 168 7.73 0.76 -9.49
N SER A 169 7.30 0.53 -10.73
CA SER A 169 6.93 -0.82 -11.20
C SER A 169 8.06 -1.85 -11.08
N ALA A 170 9.30 -1.46 -11.43
CA ALA A 170 10.45 -2.35 -11.38
C ALA A 170 10.80 -2.78 -9.94
N LEU A 171 10.58 -1.88 -8.96
CA LEU A 171 10.80 -2.19 -7.55
C LEU A 171 9.73 -3.14 -7.02
N VAL A 172 8.45 -2.93 -7.36
CA VAL A 172 7.36 -3.86 -7.00
C VAL A 172 7.66 -5.24 -7.54
N ALA A 173 8.02 -5.35 -8.83
CA ALA A 173 8.38 -6.63 -9.45
C ALA A 173 9.57 -7.31 -8.75
N ALA A 174 10.59 -6.54 -8.35
CA ALA A 174 11.73 -7.05 -7.59
C ALA A 174 11.31 -7.60 -6.23
N CYS A 175 10.52 -6.85 -5.45
CA CYS A 175 10.02 -7.26 -4.14
C CYS A 175 9.17 -8.53 -4.21
N VAL A 176 8.24 -8.59 -5.18
CA VAL A 176 7.39 -9.76 -5.41
C VAL A 176 8.24 -10.99 -5.75
N LYS A 177 9.26 -10.83 -6.60
CA LYS A 177 10.16 -11.93 -6.97
C LYS A 177 11.00 -12.43 -5.80
N THR A 178 11.40 -11.55 -4.88
CA THR A 178 12.27 -11.89 -3.75
C THR A 178 11.52 -12.27 -2.48
N GLY A 179 10.19 -12.12 -2.45
CA GLY A 179 9.36 -12.31 -1.25
C GLY A 179 9.51 -11.18 -0.23
N THR A 180 9.96 -10.00 -0.65
CA THR A 180 10.23 -8.84 0.21
C THR A 180 8.97 -8.00 0.36
N ASP A 181 8.64 -7.59 1.59
CA ASP A 181 7.49 -6.73 1.83
C ASP A 181 7.77 -5.30 1.32
N TYR A 182 6.72 -4.57 0.96
CA TYR A 182 6.82 -3.27 0.30
C TYR A 182 5.73 -2.32 0.80
N CYS A 183 6.10 -1.07 1.07
CA CYS A 183 5.17 0.02 1.34
C CYS A 183 5.52 1.27 0.52
N ASP A 184 4.53 2.00 0.02
CA ASP A 184 4.75 3.30 -0.64
C ASP A 184 3.76 4.39 -0.27
N ILE A 185 4.06 5.62 -0.68
CA ILE A 185 3.22 6.80 -0.46
C ILE A 185 2.47 7.23 -1.74
N THR A 186 2.25 6.32 -2.70
CA THR A 186 1.66 6.70 -3.98
C THR A 186 0.26 7.28 -3.81
N GLY A 187 -0.12 8.22 -4.68
CA GLY A 187 -1.51 8.65 -4.91
C GLY A 187 -2.03 8.22 -6.29
N GLU A 188 -1.24 7.46 -7.05
CA GLU A 188 -1.48 7.17 -8.47
C GLU A 188 -2.34 5.90 -8.62
N ILE A 189 -3.65 6.04 -8.43
CA ILE A 189 -4.57 4.89 -8.33
C ILE A 189 -4.63 4.00 -9.59
N ASP A 190 -4.42 4.56 -10.78
CA ASP A 190 -4.39 3.79 -12.02
C ASP A 190 -3.12 2.95 -12.15
N TRP A 191 -2.00 3.42 -11.60
CA TRP A 191 -0.79 2.60 -11.48
C TRP A 191 -1.00 1.47 -10.47
N VAL A 192 -1.65 1.74 -9.32
CA VAL A 192 -2.02 0.70 -8.33
C VAL A 192 -2.91 -0.39 -8.97
N ARG A 193 -3.89 -0.01 -9.82
CA ARG A 193 -4.67 -1.00 -10.60
C ARG A 193 -3.78 -1.91 -11.44
N GLY A 194 -2.79 -1.33 -12.11
CA GLY A 194 -1.80 -2.08 -12.89
C GLY A 194 -1.02 -3.08 -12.02
N MET A 195 -0.51 -2.62 -10.87
CA MET A 195 0.24 -3.47 -9.94
C MET A 195 -0.60 -4.61 -9.37
N ILE A 196 -1.87 -4.38 -9.02
CA ILE A 196 -2.78 -5.45 -8.59
C ILE A 196 -3.02 -6.46 -9.72
N ALA A 197 -3.28 -5.98 -10.93
CA ALA A 197 -3.54 -6.86 -12.06
C ALA A 197 -2.33 -7.74 -12.42
N GLU A 198 -1.12 -7.17 -12.37
CA GLU A 198 0.11 -7.83 -12.78
C GLU A 198 0.71 -8.72 -11.67
N HIS A 199 0.67 -8.27 -10.41
CA HIS A 199 1.50 -8.85 -9.36
C HIS A 199 0.75 -9.51 -8.20
N ASP A 200 -0.55 -9.32 -8.04
CA ASP A 200 -1.29 -9.84 -6.87
C ASP A 200 -1.17 -11.36 -6.70
N ASP A 201 -1.22 -12.14 -7.78
CA ASP A 201 -1.10 -13.60 -7.69
C ASP A 201 0.35 -14.06 -7.47
N ALA A 202 1.32 -13.33 -8.01
CA ALA A 202 2.73 -13.60 -7.77
C ALA A 202 3.13 -13.24 -6.34
N ALA A 203 2.59 -12.16 -5.78
CA ALA A 203 2.80 -11.73 -4.40
C ALA A 203 2.21 -12.73 -3.39
N LYS A 204 1.03 -13.30 -3.68
CA LYS A 204 0.48 -14.44 -2.93
C LYS A 204 1.42 -15.65 -2.94
N SER A 205 1.98 -15.94 -4.12
CA SER A 205 2.85 -17.11 -4.31
C SER A 205 4.21 -16.94 -3.61
N SER A 206 4.76 -15.74 -3.57
CA SER A 206 6.05 -15.46 -2.93
C SER A 206 5.93 -15.12 -1.43
N GLY A 207 4.72 -14.81 -0.96
CA GLY A 207 4.46 -14.39 0.41
C GLY A 207 4.77 -12.92 0.70
N SER A 208 5.12 -12.12 -0.32
CA SER A 208 5.35 -10.67 -0.15
C SER A 208 4.03 -9.93 0.05
N HIS A 209 4.01 -8.99 0.99
CA HIS A 209 2.93 -8.00 1.13
C HIS A 209 3.35 -6.72 0.41
N ILE A 210 2.58 -6.35 -0.62
CA ILE A 210 2.76 -5.09 -1.33
C ILE A 210 1.64 -4.15 -0.87
N VAL A 211 1.96 -3.17 -0.04
CA VAL A 211 0.98 -2.22 0.52
C VAL A 211 1.18 -0.85 -0.12
N HIS A 212 0.24 -0.46 -0.97
CA HIS A 212 0.25 0.87 -1.57
C HIS A 212 -0.47 1.90 -0.69
N LEU A 213 -0.24 3.17 -0.96
CA LEU A 213 -1.04 4.29 -0.41
C LEU A 213 -0.85 4.48 1.11
N CYS A 214 0.35 4.24 1.62
CA CYS A 214 0.75 4.40 3.03
C CYS A 214 1.12 5.86 3.40
N GLY A 215 0.52 6.85 2.74
CA GLY A 215 0.72 8.27 3.03
C GLY A 215 -0.55 8.96 3.55
N HIS A 216 -0.47 10.27 3.77
CA HIS A 216 -1.60 11.10 4.20
C HIS A 216 -2.83 10.94 3.29
N ASP A 217 -2.60 10.95 1.98
CA ASP A 217 -3.65 10.88 0.98
C ASP A 217 -4.16 9.42 0.80
N SER A 218 -4.36 8.70 1.92
CA SER A 218 -5.10 7.45 2.02
C SER A 218 -5.18 6.88 3.44
N VAL A 219 -4.08 6.84 4.22
CA VAL A 219 -4.02 6.13 5.53
C VAL A 219 -5.11 6.58 6.51
N PRO A 220 -5.29 7.89 6.79
CA PRO A 220 -6.32 8.35 7.73
C PRO A 220 -7.73 7.93 7.31
N TRP A 221 -8.04 8.06 6.02
CA TRP A 221 -9.35 7.80 5.44
C TRP A 221 -9.68 6.31 5.38
N ASP A 222 -8.68 5.50 5.02
CA ASP A 222 -8.81 4.05 4.91
C ASP A 222 -8.95 3.39 6.30
N LEU A 223 -8.09 3.78 7.25
CA LEU A 223 -8.18 3.30 8.64
C LEU A 223 -9.45 3.79 9.33
N MET A 224 -9.83 5.06 9.17
CA MET A 224 -11.11 5.56 9.71
C MET A 224 -12.29 4.72 9.23
N THR A 225 -12.32 4.39 7.92
CA THR A 225 -13.38 3.55 7.35
C THR A 225 -13.42 2.16 7.98
N LEU A 226 -12.26 1.51 8.11
CA LEU A 226 -12.17 0.21 8.78
C LEU A 226 -12.69 0.28 10.21
N MET A 227 -12.19 1.23 10.99
CA MET A 227 -12.53 1.34 12.41
C MET A 227 -14.02 1.62 12.62
N LEU A 228 -14.63 2.49 11.81
CA LEU A 228 -16.05 2.77 11.93
C LEU A 228 -16.93 1.63 11.41
N ALA A 229 -16.51 0.90 10.37
CA ALA A 229 -17.20 -0.33 9.95
C ALA A 229 -17.18 -1.39 11.06
N LYS A 230 -16.04 -1.56 11.74
CA LYS A 230 -15.94 -2.43 12.92
C LYS A 230 -16.82 -1.93 14.06
N LYS A 231 -16.85 -0.61 14.30
CA LYS A 231 -17.64 -0.01 15.38
C LYS A 231 -19.14 -0.21 15.18
N LEU A 232 -19.63 -0.16 13.95
CA LEU A 232 -21.01 -0.53 13.62
C LEU A 232 -21.31 -1.97 14.01
N LYS A 233 -20.44 -2.92 13.63
CA LYS A 233 -20.60 -4.35 13.97
C LYS A 233 -20.47 -4.65 15.47
N GLU A 234 -19.65 -3.90 16.20
CA GLU A 234 -19.57 -3.99 17.67
C GLU A 234 -20.88 -3.56 18.33
N GLY A 235 -21.53 -2.52 17.80
CA GLY A 235 -22.81 -2.02 18.31
C GLY A 235 -24.00 -2.91 17.95
N ASP A 236 -23.97 -3.51 16.76
CA ASP A 236 -24.96 -4.49 16.28
C ASP A 236 -24.31 -5.41 15.22
N PRO A 237 -24.13 -6.72 15.48
CA PRO A 237 -23.48 -7.65 14.55
C PRO A 237 -24.14 -7.76 13.17
N GLU A 238 -25.42 -7.41 13.06
CA GLU A 238 -26.19 -7.39 11.80
C GLU A 238 -26.00 -6.10 10.99
N GLU A 239 -25.22 -5.14 11.51
CA GLU A 239 -24.90 -3.91 10.79
C GLU A 239 -23.80 -4.10 9.75
N GLU A 240 -24.06 -3.61 8.55
CA GLU A 240 -23.06 -3.43 7.51
C GLU A 240 -22.92 -1.95 7.16
N LEU A 241 -21.73 -1.55 6.70
CA LEU A 241 -21.49 -0.18 6.28
C LEU A 241 -22.31 0.13 5.02
N LYS A 242 -23.23 1.09 5.11
CA LYS A 242 -24.02 1.59 3.97
C LYS A 242 -23.45 2.87 3.39
N ARG A 243 -22.99 3.77 4.26
CA ARG A 243 -22.44 5.07 3.87
C ARG A 243 -21.38 5.54 4.84
N ILE A 244 -20.33 6.17 4.33
CA ILE A 244 -19.38 6.91 5.14
C ILE A 244 -19.24 8.33 4.59
N ASP A 245 -19.42 9.31 5.46
CA ASP A 245 -19.14 10.72 5.23
C ASP A 245 -17.86 11.07 5.99
N MET A 246 -16.86 11.64 5.31
CA MET A 246 -15.64 12.12 5.94
C MET A 246 -15.33 13.56 5.57
N TYR A 247 -14.63 14.23 6.46
CA TYR A 247 -14.17 15.59 6.25
C TYR A 247 -12.95 15.90 7.11
N ASP A 248 -12.08 16.75 6.57
CA ASP A 248 -10.83 17.17 7.18
C ASP A 248 -10.85 18.64 7.63
N ASP A 249 -10.16 18.88 8.74
CA ASP A 249 -9.61 20.18 9.12
C ASP A 249 -8.09 20.06 9.01
N ILE A 250 -7.49 20.78 8.07
CA ILE A 250 -6.11 20.58 7.64
C ILE A 250 -5.32 21.88 7.62
N ARG A 251 -4.09 21.82 8.13
CA ARG A 251 -3.05 22.84 7.92
C ARG A 251 -1.82 22.18 7.33
N SER A 252 -1.68 22.30 6.00
CA SER A 252 -0.58 21.75 5.21
C SER A 252 -0.32 22.64 3.99
N ALA A 253 0.81 22.43 3.31
CA ALA A 253 1.19 23.14 2.09
C ALA A 253 1.85 22.15 1.11
N PRO A 254 1.67 22.29 -0.21
CA PRO A 254 2.25 21.35 -1.18
C PRO A 254 3.77 21.59 -1.37
N SER A 255 4.49 20.52 -1.69
CA SER A 255 5.89 20.49 -2.15
C SER A 255 5.96 20.53 -3.67
N GLY A 256 7.14 20.79 -4.22
CA GLY A 256 7.35 20.73 -5.67
C GLY A 256 7.07 19.33 -6.25
N GLY A 257 7.34 18.26 -5.49
CA GLY A 257 7.04 16.88 -5.92
C GLY A 257 5.53 16.60 -6.03
N THR A 258 4.74 17.11 -5.07
CA THR A 258 3.28 17.01 -5.11
C THR A 258 2.70 17.80 -6.29
N LEU A 259 3.24 18.98 -6.57
CA LEU A 259 2.82 19.78 -7.73
C LEU A 259 3.14 19.09 -9.06
N GLU A 260 4.33 18.49 -9.22
CA GLU A 260 4.68 17.73 -10.42
C GLU A 260 3.74 16.52 -10.62
N THR A 261 3.32 15.87 -9.53
CA THR A 261 2.31 14.79 -9.58
C THR A 261 0.97 15.33 -10.06
N ALA A 262 0.49 16.43 -9.47
CA ALA A 262 -0.75 17.09 -9.89
C ALA A 262 -0.69 17.57 -11.35
N PHE A 263 0.44 18.08 -11.81
CA PHE A 263 0.68 18.44 -13.21
C PHE A 263 0.66 17.21 -14.13
N GLY A 264 1.22 16.09 -13.70
CA GLY A 264 1.18 14.82 -14.42
C GLY A 264 -0.26 14.34 -14.65
N ILE A 265 -1.09 14.43 -13.61
CA ILE A 265 -2.52 14.09 -13.65
C ILE A 265 -3.28 15.09 -14.56
N MET A 266 -3.12 16.40 -14.37
CA MET A 266 -3.88 17.43 -15.08
C MET A 266 -3.49 17.59 -16.56
N PHE A 267 -2.18 17.55 -16.88
CA PHE A 267 -1.67 17.85 -18.22
C PHE A 267 -1.27 16.60 -19.01
N GLY A 268 -1.39 15.42 -18.43
CA GLY A 268 -1.40 14.18 -19.20
C GLY A 268 -0.05 13.51 -19.35
N ALA A 269 0.70 13.34 -18.27
CA ALA A 269 1.55 12.14 -18.20
C ALA A 269 0.70 10.86 -18.32
N GLU A 270 -0.61 10.96 -18.03
CA GLU A 270 -1.64 9.94 -18.27
C GLU A 270 -2.36 10.04 -19.62
N LYS A 271 -2.04 10.98 -20.52
CA LYS A 271 -2.71 11.06 -21.84
C LYS A 271 -2.44 9.85 -22.75
N GLY A 272 -1.54 8.93 -22.33
CA GLY A 272 -1.38 7.59 -22.89
C GLY A 272 -1.94 6.45 -22.04
N LEU A 273 -2.29 6.70 -20.77
CA LEU A 273 -2.94 5.75 -19.86
C LEU A 273 -4.45 5.80 -20.10
N LYS A 274 -4.88 5.26 -21.26
CA LYS A 274 -6.27 4.80 -21.41
C LYS A 274 -6.63 3.99 -20.17
N LYS A 275 -7.86 4.17 -19.64
CA LYS A 275 -8.52 3.34 -18.61
C LYS A 275 -7.80 1.99 -18.52
N SER A 276 -7.00 1.79 -17.46
CA SER A 276 -5.86 0.85 -17.44
C SER A 276 -6.03 -0.32 -18.43
N ALA A 277 -5.08 -0.50 -19.35
CA ALA A 277 -5.09 -1.66 -20.25
C ALA A 277 -5.34 -2.97 -19.48
N ALA A 278 -4.94 -3.02 -18.20
CA ALA A 278 -5.23 -4.11 -17.28
C ALA A 278 -6.73 -4.29 -16.96
N SER A 279 -7.48 -3.21 -16.69
CA SER A 279 -8.94 -3.29 -16.46
C SER A 279 -9.67 -3.81 -17.70
N THR A 280 -9.23 -3.38 -18.88
CA THR A 280 -9.80 -3.86 -20.15
C THR A 280 -9.46 -5.34 -20.38
N ALA A 281 -8.22 -5.75 -20.10
CA ALA A 281 -7.78 -7.14 -20.26
C ALA A 281 -8.47 -8.11 -19.28
N LEU A 282 -8.73 -7.67 -18.05
CA LEU A 282 -9.39 -8.48 -17.02
C LEU A 282 -10.93 -8.49 -17.15
N GLY A 283 -11.51 -7.51 -17.84
CA GLY A 283 -12.96 -7.35 -17.94
C GLY A 283 -13.62 -6.77 -16.68
N PHE A 284 -12.82 -6.32 -15.71
CA PHE A 284 -13.28 -5.69 -14.46
C PHE A 284 -12.22 -4.75 -13.86
N ASP A 285 -12.60 -3.93 -12.87
CA ASP A 285 -11.69 -3.03 -12.15
C ASP A 285 -10.75 -3.82 -11.20
N PRO A 286 -9.42 -3.83 -11.39
CA PRO A 286 -8.50 -4.62 -10.55
C PRO A 286 -8.63 -4.34 -9.05
N LEU A 287 -9.10 -3.15 -8.65
CA LEU A 287 -9.34 -2.83 -7.23
C LEU A 287 -10.32 -3.79 -6.56
N VAL A 288 -11.24 -4.40 -7.30
CA VAL A 288 -12.21 -5.38 -6.76
C VAL A 288 -11.75 -6.83 -6.86
N LYS A 289 -10.52 -7.12 -7.30
CA LYS A 289 -9.97 -8.49 -7.32
C LYS A 289 -9.85 -9.07 -5.90
N PRO A 290 -10.45 -10.20 -5.54
CA PRO A 290 -10.38 -10.74 -4.18
C PRO A 290 -9.04 -11.44 -3.92
N ILE A 291 -8.85 -11.84 -2.66
CA ILE A 291 -7.65 -12.59 -2.25
C ILE A 291 -7.63 -14.00 -2.86
N GLU A 292 -8.77 -14.69 -2.98
CA GLU A 292 -8.83 -16.12 -3.36
C GLU A 292 -9.04 -16.41 -4.86
N GLY A 293 -8.98 -15.43 -5.75
CA GLY A 293 -9.09 -15.72 -7.18
C GLY A 293 -9.37 -14.51 -8.05
N THR A 294 -9.61 -14.77 -9.33
CA THR A 294 -9.77 -13.73 -10.36
C THR A 294 -11.16 -13.12 -10.44
N GLN A 295 -12.15 -13.60 -9.67
CA GLN A 295 -13.52 -13.12 -9.78
C GLN A 295 -13.75 -11.85 -8.97
N PRO A 296 -14.30 -10.76 -9.52
CA PRO A 296 -14.59 -9.53 -8.79
C PRO A 296 -15.38 -9.74 -7.50
N SER A 297 -14.96 -9.07 -6.43
CA SER A 297 -15.74 -8.95 -5.21
C SER A 297 -17.12 -8.34 -5.52
N PRO A 298 -18.22 -8.89 -4.96
CA PRO A 298 -19.55 -8.30 -5.10
C PRO A 298 -19.69 -6.99 -4.32
N ASN A 299 -18.81 -6.73 -3.35
CA ASN A 299 -18.83 -5.52 -2.53
C ASN A 299 -18.44 -4.30 -3.36
N ALA A 300 -19.39 -3.42 -3.59
CA ALA A 300 -19.22 -2.22 -4.41
C ALA A 300 -19.05 -0.97 -3.54
N VAL A 301 -18.24 -0.02 -4.03
CA VAL A 301 -18.10 1.31 -3.45
C VAL A 301 -18.40 2.37 -4.49
N SER A 302 -19.38 3.22 -4.20
CA SER A 302 -19.70 4.41 -4.98
C SER A 302 -19.02 5.63 -4.37
N VAL A 303 -18.08 6.23 -5.10
CA VAL A 303 -17.38 7.45 -4.66
C VAL A 303 -18.19 8.67 -5.11
N ARG A 304 -18.61 9.50 -4.15
CA ARG A 304 -19.36 10.74 -4.38
C ARG A 304 -18.62 11.89 -3.70
N ASN A 305 -17.69 12.51 -4.43
CA ASN A 305 -16.98 13.71 -3.98
C ASN A 305 -17.95 14.90 -3.88
N VAL A 306 -17.67 15.83 -2.96
CA VAL A 306 -18.34 17.13 -2.93
C VAL A 306 -17.84 17.94 -4.14
N ASN A 307 -18.69 18.17 -5.13
CA ASN A 307 -18.23 18.75 -6.41
C ASN A 307 -17.97 20.27 -6.38
N MET A 308 -18.59 21.02 -5.46
CA MET A 308 -18.35 22.47 -5.33
C MET A 308 -18.47 22.93 -3.89
N LEU A 309 -19.70 23.13 -3.42
CA LEU A 309 -20.01 23.58 -2.07
C LEU A 309 -21.24 22.83 -1.57
N GLN A 310 -21.09 22.18 -0.42
CA GLN A 310 -22.20 21.57 0.30
C GLN A 310 -22.35 22.31 1.62
N MET A 311 -23.51 22.94 1.81
CA MET A 311 -23.80 23.59 3.08
C MET A 311 -24.01 22.55 4.18
N GLY A 312 -23.35 22.76 5.32
CA GLY A 312 -23.59 21.98 6.53
C GLY A 312 -25.00 22.21 7.07
N LYS A 313 -25.53 21.24 7.83
CA LYS A 313 -26.79 21.36 8.55
C LYS A 313 -26.55 21.08 10.04
N GLY A 314 -27.11 21.90 10.92
CA GLY A 314 -26.91 21.74 12.37
C GLY A 314 -25.43 21.85 12.74
N ALA A 315 -24.89 20.79 13.35
CA ALA A 315 -23.48 20.72 13.77
C ALA A 315 -22.52 20.27 12.64
N ASP A 316 -23.03 19.84 11.49
CA ASP A 316 -22.17 19.40 10.38
C ASP A 316 -21.51 20.60 9.68
N PRO A 317 -20.22 20.52 9.31
CA PRO A 317 -19.52 21.63 8.67
C PRO A 317 -19.94 21.86 7.22
N HIS A 318 -19.66 23.06 6.69
CA HIS A 318 -19.72 23.30 5.25
C HIS A 318 -18.58 22.54 4.58
N ARG A 319 -18.80 21.99 3.38
CA ARG A 319 -17.81 21.17 2.69
C ARG A 319 -17.55 21.68 1.28
N THR A 320 -16.31 21.65 0.84
CA THR A 320 -15.94 21.87 -0.58
C THR A 320 -15.26 20.65 -1.18
N MET A 321 -14.93 20.74 -2.47
CA MET A 321 -14.15 19.72 -3.14
C MET A 321 -12.83 19.48 -2.41
N PHE A 322 -12.51 18.22 -2.18
CA PHE A 322 -11.17 17.78 -1.86
C PHE A 322 -10.62 16.99 -3.05
N VAL A 323 -9.42 17.35 -3.50
CA VAL A 323 -8.83 16.83 -4.75
C VAL A 323 -8.57 15.32 -4.65
N MET A 324 -8.09 14.86 -3.50
CA MET A 324 -7.69 13.46 -3.30
C MET A 324 -8.86 12.53 -2.94
N ALA A 325 -10.09 13.05 -2.83
CA ALA A 325 -11.27 12.22 -2.52
C ALA A 325 -11.51 11.11 -3.55
N GLY A 326 -11.13 11.34 -4.81
CA GLY A 326 -11.17 10.32 -5.86
C GLY A 326 -10.20 9.16 -5.60
N VAL A 327 -9.00 9.46 -5.07
CA VAL A 327 -8.00 8.46 -4.70
C VAL A 327 -8.45 7.72 -3.45
N ASN A 328 -8.76 8.44 -2.37
CA ASN A 328 -9.18 7.87 -1.09
C ASN A 328 -10.43 6.97 -1.21
N GLY A 329 -11.42 7.40 -2.00
CA GLY A 329 -12.61 6.57 -2.25
C GLY A 329 -12.31 5.28 -2.99
N ASN A 330 -11.29 5.25 -3.87
CA ASN A 330 -10.82 4.03 -4.53
C ASN A 330 -9.90 3.19 -3.62
N THR A 331 -9.15 3.80 -2.69
CA THR A 331 -8.47 3.09 -1.60
C THR A 331 -9.49 2.32 -0.76
N VAL A 332 -10.56 2.99 -0.30
CA VAL A 332 -11.66 2.35 0.43
C VAL A 332 -12.38 1.31 -0.42
N LYS A 333 -12.51 1.53 -1.74
CA LYS A 333 -13.04 0.49 -2.64
C LYS A 333 -12.22 -0.79 -2.56
N ARG A 334 -10.89 -0.71 -2.65
CA ARG A 334 -10.00 -1.86 -2.50
C ARG A 334 -10.16 -2.51 -1.13
N SER A 335 -10.14 -1.71 -0.07
CA SER A 335 -10.29 -2.22 1.29
C SER A 335 -11.63 -2.92 1.52
N ASN A 336 -12.75 -2.36 1.04
CA ASN A 336 -14.08 -2.99 1.14
C ASN A 336 -14.17 -4.30 0.34
N ALA A 337 -13.54 -4.34 -0.84
CA ALA A 337 -13.47 -5.56 -1.64
C ALA A 337 -12.76 -6.71 -0.92
N LEU A 338 -11.81 -6.40 -0.02
CA LEU A 338 -11.03 -7.39 0.71
C LEU A 338 -11.53 -7.68 2.14
N ASN A 339 -12.10 -6.67 2.80
CA ASN A 339 -12.53 -6.74 4.21
C ASN A 339 -14.04 -6.92 4.37
N GLY A 340 -14.85 -6.64 3.35
CA GLY A 340 -16.31 -6.79 3.42
C GLY A 340 -16.98 -5.89 4.46
N TYR A 341 -16.77 -4.58 4.34
CA TYR A 341 -17.44 -3.59 5.19
C TYR A 341 -18.95 -3.55 4.92
N GLY A 342 -19.34 -3.69 3.65
CA GLY A 342 -20.73 -3.83 3.22
C GLY A 342 -20.87 -4.02 1.70
N PRO A 343 -22.02 -4.53 1.24
CA PRO A 343 -22.22 -4.93 -0.15
C PRO A 343 -22.32 -3.74 -1.12
N LYS A 344 -22.82 -2.59 -0.64
CA LYS A 344 -22.97 -1.36 -1.43
C LYS A 344 -22.70 -0.13 -0.57
N VAL A 345 -21.42 0.22 -0.44
CA VAL A 345 -20.97 1.38 0.35
C VAL A 345 -21.03 2.65 -0.50
N THR A 346 -21.57 3.73 0.05
CA THR A 346 -21.38 5.08 -0.50
C THR A 346 -20.29 5.80 0.27
N TYR A 347 -19.22 6.19 -0.43
CA TYR A 347 -18.13 6.98 0.12
C TYR A 347 -18.30 8.45 -0.25
N CYS A 348 -18.28 9.33 0.75
CA CYS A 348 -18.34 10.77 0.57
C CYS A 348 -17.23 11.45 1.37
N GLU A 349 -16.53 12.37 0.72
CA GLU A 349 -15.44 13.13 1.32
C GLU A 349 -15.50 14.58 0.81
N GLY A 350 -15.11 15.52 1.66
CA GLY A 350 -14.96 16.92 1.29
C GLY A 350 -14.26 17.70 2.39
N GLN A 351 -13.60 18.79 1.99
CA GLN A 351 -12.85 19.62 2.90
C GLN A 351 -13.79 20.44 3.79
N ALA A 352 -13.64 20.37 5.11
CA ALA A 352 -14.55 21.05 6.04
C ALA A 352 -14.17 22.50 6.31
N PHE A 353 -15.20 23.35 6.39
CA PHE A 353 -15.12 24.75 6.75
C PHE A 353 -16.19 25.06 7.77
N LYS A 354 -15.77 25.64 8.91
CA LYS A 354 -16.70 26.15 9.94
C LYS A 354 -17.48 27.39 9.47
N SER A 355 -16.97 28.12 8.48
CA SER A 355 -17.58 29.33 7.94
C SER A 355 -17.92 29.14 6.47
N LEU A 356 -19.18 29.41 6.11
CA LEU A 356 -19.64 29.39 4.72
C LEU A 356 -18.82 30.33 3.84
N TRP A 357 -18.49 31.52 4.33
CA TRP A 357 -17.68 32.49 3.59
C TRP A 357 -16.27 31.95 3.30
N LYS A 358 -15.63 31.30 4.27
CA LYS A 358 -14.34 30.64 4.06
C LYS A 358 -14.43 29.52 3.03
N ALA A 359 -15.50 28.74 3.05
CA ALA A 359 -15.75 27.69 2.05
C ALA A 359 -15.88 28.28 0.63
N ILE A 360 -16.65 29.36 0.47
CA ILE A 360 -16.82 30.06 -0.81
C ILE A 360 -15.47 30.62 -1.30
N MET A 361 -14.73 31.31 -0.44
CA MET A 361 -13.41 31.84 -0.79
C MET A 361 -12.43 30.74 -1.19
N ASN A 362 -12.41 29.62 -0.47
CA ASN A 362 -11.58 28.46 -0.80
C ASN A 362 -11.92 27.91 -2.19
N GLN A 363 -13.21 27.74 -2.49
CA GLN A 363 -13.66 27.24 -3.79
C GLN A 363 -13.28 28.19 -4.92
N LEU A 364 -13.46 29.50 -4.75
CA LEU A 364 -13.05 30.50 -5.74
C LEU A 364 -11.54 30.51 -5.94
N GLY A 365 -10.76 30.46 -4.86
CA GLY A 365 -9.31 30.38 -4.91
C GLY A 365 -8.81 29.12 -5.62
N PHE A 366 -9.45 27.97 -5.36
CA PHE A 366 -9.14 26.71 -6.01
C PHE A 366 -9.41 26.75 -7.53
N VAL A 367 -10.56 27.30 -7.93
CA VAL A 367 -10.90 27.48 -9.35
C VAL A 367 -9.91 28.44 -10.03
N ALA A 368 -9.62 29.58 -9.40
CA ALA A 368 -8.66 30.56 -9.92
C ALA A 368 -7.25 29.93 -10.08
N PHE A 369 -6.81 29.16 -9.09
CA PHE A 369 -5.55 28.42 -9.16
C PHE A 369 -5.56 27.42 -10.33
N GLY A 370 -6.61 26.60 -10.47
CA GLY A 370 -6.75 25.66 -11.59
C GLY A 370 -6.67 26.34 -12.96
N VAL A 371 -7.39 27.46 -13.14
CA VAL A 371 -7.35 28.26 -14.38
C VAL A 371 -5.95 28.82 -14.65
N SER A 372 -5.28 29.32 -13.61
CA SER A 372 -3.92 29.86 -13.72
C SER A 372 -2.89 28.84 -14.22
N LEU A 373 -3.11 27.55 -13.92
CA LEU A 373 -2.25 26.47 -14.40
C LEU A 373 -2.51 26.12 -15.87
N VAL A 374 -3.72 26.36 -16.39
CA VAL A 374 -4.05 26.05 -17.79
C VAL A 374 -3.48 27.11 -18.74
N ILE A 375 -3.40 28.37 -18.31
CA ILE A 375 -2.93 29.50 -19.13
C ILE A 375 -1.40 29.49 -19.21
N PRO A 376 -0.76 29.25 -20.39
CA PRO A 376 0.67 28.97 -20.46
C PRO A 376 1.61 30.06 -19.93
N PRO A 377 1.40 31.37 -20.21
CA PRO A 377 2.25 32.44 -19.65
C PRO A 377 2.16 32.53 -18.12
N ILE A 378 0.95 32.39 -17.57
CA ILE A 378 0.70 32.43 -16.12
C ILE A 378 1.32 31.20 -15.45
N ARG A 379 1.09 30.00 -16.01
CA ARG A 379 1.73 28.76 -15.54
C ARG A 379 3.24 28.88 -15.53
N TRP A 380 3.85 29.43 -16.59
CA TRP A 380 5.30 29.60 -16.66
C TRP A 380 5.79 30.53 -15.54
N PHE A 381 5.12 31.66 -15.32
CA PHE A 381 5.45 32.60 -14.26
C PHE A 381 5.34 31.93 -12.87
N LEU A 382 4.22 31.24 -12.60
CA LEU A 382 4.00 30.52 -11.35
C LEU A 382 5.07 29.46 -11.11
N ARG A 383 5.41 28.64 -12.11
CA ARG A 383 6.46 27.62 -11.98
C ARG A 383 7.85 28.20 -11.75
N LYS A 384 8.14 29.36 -12.34
CA LYS A 384 9.47 29.97 -12.25
C LYS A 384 9.69 30.73 -10.95
N PHE A 385 8.65 31.36 -10.42
CA PHE A 385 8.80 32.35 -9.34
C PHE A 385 7.96 32.09 -8.08
N VAL A 386 6.89 31.30 -8.14
CA VAL A 386 5.92 31.17 -7.03
C VAL A 386 5.85 29.75 -6.46
N LEU A 387 5.84 28.74 -7.32
CA LEU A 387 5.67 27.34 -6.92
C LEU A 387 7.00 26.73 -6.44
N PRO A 388 7.00 25.86 -5.42
CA PRO A 388 8.19 25.17 -4.94
C PRO A 388 8.79 24.29 -6.04
N LYS A 389 10.13 24.22 -6.07
CA LYS A 389 10.86 23.39 -7.05
C LYS A 389 10.87 21.92 -6.62
N PRO A 390 11.11 20.96 -7.54
CA PRO A 390 11.28 19.56 -7.18
C PRO A 390 12.36 19.37 -6.10
N GLY A 391 12.01 18.72 -4.99
CA GLY A 391 12.87 18.53 -3.82
C GLY A 391 12.75 19.61 -2.74
N GLU A 392 12.06 20.72 -3.02
CA GLU A 392 11.68 21.72 -2.03
C GLU A 392 10.27 21.42 -1.49
N GLY A 393 10.08 21.68 -0.20
CA GLY A 393 8.80 21.56 0.50
C GLY A 393 8.68 22.63 1.58
N PRO A 394 7.59 22.61 2.37
CA PRO A 394 7.39 23.58 3.45
C PRO A 394 8.55 23.58 4.46
N SER A 395 8.76 24.71 5.12
CA SER A 395 9.81 24.84 6.14
C SER A 395 9.54 23.93 7.35
N GLU A 396 10.60 23.57 8.08
CA GLU A 396 10.51 22.74 9.28
C GLU A 396 9.55 23.31 10.33
N GLU A 397 9.56 24.65 10.49
CA GLU A 397 8.69 25.43 11.37
C GLU A 397 7.22 25.42 10.90
N PHE A 398 6.97 25.56 9.60
CA PHE A 398 5.61 25.40 9.09
C PHE A 398 5.11 23.98 9.33
N MET A 399 5.97 22.98 9.09
CA MET A 399 5.60 21.58 9.25
C MET A 399 5.37 21.18 10.72
N SER A 400 6.03 21.82 11.69
CA SER A 400 5.80 21.54 13.12
C SER A 400 4.52 22.14 13.67
N THR A 401 3.96 23.16 13.00
CA THR A 401 2.68 23.79 13.37
C THR A 401 1.50 23.32 12.51
N GLY A 402 1.79 22.47 11.51
CA GLY A 402 0.78 21.79 10.70
C GLY A 402 0.00 20.77 11.52
N TYR A 403 -1.17 20.38 11.01
CA TYR A 403 -2.00 19.35 11.62
C TYR A 403 -3.01 18.80 10.61
N LEU A 404 -3.60 17.67 10.98
CA LEU A 404 -4.78 17.13 10.34
C LEU A 404 -5.75 16.60 11.39
N THR A 405 -7.02 16.91 11.22
CA THR A 405 -8.12 16.23 11.91
C THR A 405 -9.06 15.65 10.88
N VAL A 406 -9.20 14.33 10.83
CA VAL A 406 -10.21 13.65 10.02
C VAL A 406 -11.37 13.26 10.91
N THR A 407 -12.58 13.65 10.53
CA THR A 407 -13.81 13.18 11.16
C THR A 407 -14.55 12.28 10.19
N GLY A 408 -14.97 11.10 10.67
CA GLY A 408 -15.79 10.16 9.94
C GLY A 408 -17.14 9.93 10.59
N VAL A 409 -18.18 9.80 9.77
CA VAL A 409 -19.53 9.43 10.16
C VAL A 409 -19.98 8.26 9.29
N ALA A 410 -20.00 7.06 9.87
CA ALA A 410 -20.46 5.84 9.23
C ALA A 410 -21.92 5.58 9.59
N LYS A 411 -22.72 5.22 8.58
CA LYS A 411 -24.13 4.85 8.72
C LYS A 411 -24.32 3.41 8.31
N GLY A 412 -24.94 2.65 9.19
CA GLY A 412 -25.29 1.25 9.03
C GLY A 412 -26.51 1.02 8.14
N THR A 413 -26.67 -0.22 7.73
CA THR A 413 -27.86 -0.75 7.04
C THR A 413 -29.12 -0.81 7.90
N LYS A 414 -29.01 -0.90 9.24
CA LYS A 414 -30.12 -1.05 10.20
C LYS A 414 -30.33 0.20 11.07
N GLY A 415 -29.69 1.33 10.72
CA GLY A 415 -29.89 2.63 11.36
C GLY A 415 -28.85 3.01 12.42
N GLY A 416 -27.88 2.14 12.72
CA GLY A 416 -26.72 2.45 13.54
C GLY A 416 -25.84 3.53 12.90
N GLU A 417 -25.26 4.37 13.74
CA GLU A 417 -24.33 5.43 13.35
C GLU A 417 -23.07 5.33 14.21
N ALA A 418 -21.90 5.25 13.57
CA ALA A 418 -20.61 5.32 14.25
C ALA A 418 -19.90 6.61 13.84
N ARG A 419 -19.37 7.35 14.81
CA ARG A 419 -18.59 8.58 14.57
C ARG A 419 -17.18 8.36 15.08
N GLY A 420 -16.20 8.90 14.36
CA GLY A 420 -14.81 8.83 14.77
C GLY A 420 -14.05 10.08 14.42
N LYS A 421 -13.02 10.36 15.20
CA LYS A 421 -12.11 11.47 15.00
C LYS A 421 -10.68 10.97 15.11
N MET A 422 -9.87 11.32 14.13
CA MET A 422 -8.44 11.00 14.09
C MET A 422 -7.66 12.29 13.97
N HIS A 423 -6.71 12.53 14.87
CA HIS A 423 -5.93 13.75 14.89
C HIS A 423 -4.43 13.47 14.82
N PHE A 424 -3.77 14.32 14.04
CA PHE A 424 -2.38 14.31 13.67
C PHE A 424 -1.82 15.70 13.97
N ASN A 425 -0.74 15.74 14.75
CA ASN A 425 -0.24 16.97 15.39
C ASN A 425 0.92 17.64 14.64
N VAL A 426 1.23 17.17 13.43
CA VAL A 426 2.23 17.76 12.55
C VAL A 426 1.69 17.83 11.13
N ASP A 427 2.44 18.47 10.23
CA ASP A 427 2.09 18.53 8.82
C ASP A 427 1.80 17.11 8.25
N PRO A 428 0.58 16.89 7.74
CA PRO A 428 0.19 15.60 7.22
C PRO A 428 0.90 15.25 5.91
N GLY A 429 1.10 16.24 5.04
CA GLY A 429 1.61 16.02 3.68
C GLY A 429 3.01 15.41 3.63
N TYR A 430 3.85 15.70 4.63
CA TYR A 430 5.25 15.28 4.63
C TYR A 430 5.73 14.64 5.92
N LYS A 431 5.71 15.38 7.05
CA LYS A 431 6.23 14.82 8.31
C LYS A 431 5.46 13.58 8.72
N ASP A 432 4.14 13.69 8.72
CA ASP A 432 3.30 12.55 9.08
C ASP A 432 3.20 11.51 7.96
N THR A 433 3.27 11.89 6.69
CA THR A 433 3.38 10.91 5.59
C THR A 433 4.65 10.07 5.69
N ALA A 434 5.79 10.69 6.03
CA ALA A 434 7.05 10.00 6.28
C ALA A 434 6.94 9.03 7.47
N ARG A 435 6.29 9.46 8.55
CA ARG A 435 5.99 8.59 9.70
C ARG A 435 5.06 7.44 9.29
N MET A 436 3.96 7.71 8.60
CA MET A 436 2.96 6.71 8.21
C MET A 436 3.56 5.58 7.38
N VAL A 437 4.37 5.89 6.36
CA VAL A 437 4.97 4.86 5.51
C VAL A 437 6.02 4.03 6.26
N VAL A 438 6.80 4.68 7.14
CA VAL A 438 7.76 3.97 7.99
C VAL A 438 7.04 3.05 8.96
N GLU A 439 6.01 3.54 9.65
CA GLU A 439 5.22 2.75 10.59
C GLU A 439 4.45 1.60 9.89
N ALA A 440 3.99 1.83 8.67
CA ALA A 440 3.41 0.79 7.82
C ALA A 440 4.44 -0.29 7.48
N GLY A 441 5.68 0.07 7.13
CA GLY A 441 6.76 -0.88 6.91
C GLY A 441 7.15 -1.63 8.18
N LEU A 442 7.39 -0.91 9.27
CA LEU A 442 7.83 -1.48 10.55
C LEU A 442 6.78 -2.37 11.22
N SER A 443 5.50 -2.29 10.83
CA SER A 443 4.50 -3.28 11.21
C SER A 443 4.89 -4.70 10.76
N PHE A 444 5.55 -4.86 9.62
CA PHE A 444 6.05 -6.16 9.14
C PHE A 444 7.31 -6.63 9.86
N VAL A 445 8.04 -5.71 10.52
CA VAL A 445 9.25 -6.02 11.29
C VAL A 445 8.88 -6.42 12.73
N TYR A 446 8.04 -5.62 13.38
CA TYR A 446 7.78 -5.75 14.82
C TYR A 446 6.43 -6.40 15.17
N ASN A 447 5.50 -6.50 14.22
CA ASN A 447 4.12 -6.94 14.47
C ASN A 447 3.62 -7.93 13.41
N ARG A 448 4.53 -8.66 12.74
CA ARG A 448 4.16 -9.58 11.66
C ARG A 448 3.18 -10.66 12.09
N ASP A 449 3.35 -11.17 13.31
CA ASP A 449 2.49 -12.16 13.94
C ASP A 449 1.02 -11.71 14.05
N GLN A 450 0.77 -10.39 14.07
CA GLN A 450 -0.55 -9.80 14.13
C GLN A 450 -1.14 -9.51 12.74
N ILE A 451 -0.35 -9.63 11.68
CA ILE A 451 -0.79 -9.45 10.29
C ILE A 451 -1.25 -10.80 9.76
N THR A 452 -2.58 -10.98 9.71
CA THR A 452 -3.22 -12.26 9.37
C THR A 452 -3.42 -12.46 7.85
N ARG A 453 -3.14 -11.45 7.04
CA ARG A 453 -3.24 -11.55 5.58
C ARG A 453 -2.10 -12.41 5.02
N PRO A 454 -2.37 -13.25 4.00
CA PRO A 454 -1.28 -13.85 3.22
C PRO A 454 -0.61 -12.79 2.34
N GLY A 455 0.49 -13.16 1.66
CA GLY A 455 1.09 -12.30 0.63
C GLY A 455 0.06 -11.88 -0.43
N GLY A 456 0.27 -10.73 -1.08
CA GLY A 456 -0.70 -10.11 -1.98
C GLY A 456 -0.51 -8.60 -2.11
N VAL A 457 -1.39 -7.94 -2.87
CA VAL A 457 -1.37 -6.48 -3.05
C VAL A 457 -2.54 -5.84 -2.30
N TYR A 458 -2.23 -4.90 -1.39
CA TYR A 458 -3.14 -4.41 -0.37
C TYR A 458 -3.10 -2.88 -0.21
N THR A 459 -4.05 -2.40 0.58
CA THR A 459 -4.09 -1.08 1.20
C THR A 459 -3.72 -1.20 2.68
N PRO A 460 -3.42 -0.09 3.38
CA PRO A 460 -3.07 -0.13 4.78
C PRO A 460 -4.18 -0.74 5.66
N ALA A 461 -5.46 -0.45 5.39
CA ALA A 461 -6.55 -1.00 6.18
C ALA A 461 -6.88 -2.46 5.85
N SER A 462 -6.59 -2.93 4.63
CA SER A 462 -6.84 -4.33 4.26
C SER A 462 -5.72 -5.28 4.68
N CYS A 463 -4.49 -4.79 4.87
CA CYS A 463 -3.35 -5.56 5.33
C CYS A 463 -3.06 -5.36 6.81
N GLN A 464 -2.56 -4.19 7.21
CA GLN A 464 -2.16 -3.93 8.60
C GLN A 464 -3.35 -3.63 9.53
N GLY A 465 -4.33 -2.86 9.04
CA GLY A 465 -5.52 -2.46 9.81
C GLY A 465 -5.19 -1.87 11.18
N GLU A 466 -5.72 -2.47 12.24
CA GLU A 466 -5.50 -2.03 13.63
C GLU A 466 -4.04 -2.05 14.07
N VAL A 467 -3.20 -2.91 13.49
CA VAL A 467 -1.77 -2.96 13.81
C VAL A 467 -1.13 -1.61 13.46
N LEU A 468 -1.41 -1.09 12.26
CA LEU A 468 -0.89 0.22 11.87
C LEU A 468 -1.50 1.33 12.72
N LEU A 469 -2.80 1.29 13.00
CA LEU A 469 -3.43 2.29 13.86
C LEU A 469 -2.76 2.36 15.25
N LYS A 470 -2.53 1.20 15.89
CA LYS A 470 -1.85 1.13 17.19
C LYS A 470 -0.47 1.77 17.14
N ARG A 471 0.33 1.46 16.10
CA ARG A 471 1.65 2.06 15.89
C ARG A 471 1.59 3.58 15.68
N LEU A 472 0.61 4.06 14.92
CA LEU A 472 0.40 5.49 14.73
C LEU A 472 -0.01 6.17 16.03
N THR A 473 -0.85 5.53 16.85
CA THR A 473 -1.25 6.09 18.15
C THR A 473 -0.12 6.10 19.17
N SER A 474 0.74 5.08 19.19
CA SER A 474 1.92 5.06 20.06
C SER A 474 2.99 6.08 19.67
N THR A 475 2.86 6.68 18.48
CA THR A 475 3.83 7.66 17.94
C THR A 475 3.22 9.04 17.71
N GLY A 476 2.04 9.33 18.26
CA GLY A 476 1.49 10.70 18.36
C GLY A 476 0.11 10.94 17.75
N THR A 477 -0.47 9.97 17.03
CA THR A 477 -1.85 10.08 16.54
C THR A 477 -2.84 9.87 17.68
N THR A 478 -3.93 10.65 17.72
CA THR A 478 -5.07 10.31 18.58
C THR A 478 -6.22 9.78 17.72
N PHE A 479 -6.96 8.82 18.26
CA PHE A 479 -8.14 8.26 17.62
C PHE A 479 -9.20 7.97 18.68
N ASP A 480 -10.40 8.51 18.46
CA ASP A 480 -11.58 8.25 19.26
C ASP A 480 -12.76 7.89 18.37
N SER A 481 -13.66 7.04 18.87
CA SER A 481 -14.90 6.71 18.17
C SER A 481 -16.04 6.36 19.12
N THR A 482 -17.26 6.65 18.68
CA THR A 482 -18.51 6.42 19.41
C THR A 482 -19.54 5.73 18.50
N PHE A 483 -20.50 5.05 19.11
CA PHE A 483 -21.63 4.42 18.41
C PHE A 483 -22.94 4.96 19.00
N SER A 484 -23.93 5.19 18.14
CA SER A 484 -25.31 5.46 18.55
C SER A 484 -26.28 4.75 17.62
N LYS A 485 -27.48 4.41 18.12
CA LYS A 485 -28.56 3.81 17.34
C LYS A 485 -29.81 4.66 17.59
N LYS A 486 -30.45 5.10 16.51
CA LYS A 486 -31.71 5.86 16.59
C LYS A 486 -32.90 4.94 16.71
#